data_AF-A0A2M7FMT6-F1
#
_entry.id   AF-A0A2M7FMT6-F1
#
_cell.length_a   1.000
_cell.length_b   1.000
_cell.length_c   1.000
_cell.angle_alpha   90.00
_cell.angle_beta   90.00
_cell.angle_gamma   90.00
#
_symmetry.space_group_name_H-M   'P 1'
#
loop_
_entity.id
_entity.type
_entity.pdbx_description
1 polymer ?
#
loop_
_entity_poly.entity_id
_entity_poly.type
_entity_poly.pdbx_seq_one_letter_code
_entity_poly.pdbx_strand_id
1 'polypeptide(L)'
;NVLSWILIGSLVIAGIATQWKIQFWGYPTISVYKTYWEYVTRKISWDEYLARFNNAPLNYSAAKYLNERLTPSDTIYVWGTDATIYNLTNKLPSGGKYIVSFHVRDLKKYDYVMENLNKSEPKYIVILPGAGEFDALMTMVAHDYVQVKEIGDINIYMRLK
;
A
#
# COMPACT_ATOMS: atom_id res chain seq x y z
N ASN A 1 -12.49 -47.96 -8.82
CA ASN A 1 -12.92 -48.97 -7.83
C ASN A 1 -12.88 -48.32 -6.44
N VAL A 2 -13.19 -49.05 -5.35
CA VAL A 2 -13.14 -48.51 -3.97
C VAL A 2 -11.77 -47.92 -3.60
N LEU A 3 -10.66 -48.53 -4.07
CA LEU A 3 -9.30 -48.02 -3.87
C LEU A 3 -9.09 -46.62 -4.44
N SER A 4 -9.67 -46.31 -5.61
CA SER A 4 -9.60 -44.98 -6.21
C SER A 4 -10.24 -43.92 -5.31
N TRP A 5 -11.37 -44.23 -4.69
CA TRP A 5 -12.06 -43.31 -3.78
C TRP A 5 -11.32 -43.12 -2.45
N ILE A 6 -10.69 -44.18 -1.92
CA ILE A 6 -9.84 -44.09 -0.73
C ILE A 6 -8.63 -43.18 -1.00
N LEU A 7 -8.00 -43.33 -2.17
CA LEU A 7 -6.86 -42.50 -2.56
C LEU A 7 -7.28 -41.02 -2.70
N ILE A 8 -8.39 -40.74 -3.40
CA ILE A 8 -8.93 -39.39 -3.54
C ILE A 8 -9.25 -38.79 -2.16
N GLY A 9 -9.93 -39.53 -1.29
CA GLY A 9 -10.25 -39.07 0.07
C GLY A 9 -8.99 -38.76 0.88
N SER A 10 -7.97 -39.61 0.79
CA SER A 10 -6.68 -39.40 1.47
C SER A 10 -5.96 -38.15 0.98
N LEU A 11 -5.96 -37.90 -0.33
CA LEU A 11 -5.37 -36.69 -0.91
C LEU A 11 -6.13 -35.42 -0.49
N VAL A 12 -7.46 -35.46 -0.42
CA VAL A 12 -8.27 -34.34 0.07
C VAL A 12 -7.98 -34.06 1.54
N ILE A 13 -7.93 -35.09 2.38
CA ILE A 13 -7.61 -34.94 3.81
C ILE A 13 -6.20 -34.36 3.99
N ALA A 14 -5.22 -34.88 3.27
CA ALA A 14 -3.85 -34.37 3.29
C ALA A 14 -3.78 -32.91 2.82
N GLY A 15 -4.56 -32.56 1.79
CA GLY A 15 -4.71 -31.18 1.31
C GLY A 15 -5.26 -30.26 2.39
N ILE A 16 -6.39 -30.61 3.02
CA ILE A 16 -6.99 -29.82 4.11
C ILE A 16 -6.03 -29.68 5.29
N ALA A 17 -5.39 -30.77 5.73
CA ALA A 17 -4.44 -30.76 6.83
C ALA A 17 -3.22 -29.87 6.51
N THR A 18 -2.75 -29.90 5.27
CA THR A 18 -1.66 -29.03 4.81
C THR A 18 -2.09 -27.57 4.88
N GLN A 19 -3.25 -27.23 4.31
CA GLN A 19 -3.81 -25.87 4.32
C GLN A 19 -3.96 -25.31 5.74
N TRP A 20 -4.43 -26.13 6.69
CA TRP A 20 -4.51 -25.76 8.11
C TRP A 20 -3.13 -25.54 8.72
N LYS A 21 -2.17 -26.42 8.46
CA LYS A 21 -0.80 -26.33 9.01
C LYS A 21 -0.07 -25.08 8.52
N ILE A 22 -0.24 -24.71 7.24
CA ILE A 22 0.38 -23.51 6.66
C ILE A 22 -0.43 -22.23 6.93
N GLN A 23 -1.58 -22.34 7.62
CA GLN A 23 -2.50 -21.22 7.92
C GLN A 23 -2.89 -20.39 6.69
N PHE A 24 -2.92 -21.03 5.52
CA PHE A 24 -3.18 -20.33 4.26
C PHE A 24 -4.66 -19.94 4.11
N TRP A 25 -5.55 -20.65 4.81
CA TRP A 25 -6.98 -20.33 4.87
C TRP A 25 -7.40 -19.80 6.25
N GLY A 26 -8.24 -18.76 6.23
CA GLY A 26 -8.90 -18.24 7.43
C GLY A 26 -8.44 -16.85 7.89
N TYR A 27 -8.25 -15.90 6.97
CA TYR A 27 -8.18 -14.49 7.40
C TYR A 27 -9.45 -14.15 8.19
N PRO A 28 -9.36 -13.58 9.40
CA PRO A 28 -10.51 -13.34 10.27
C PRO A 28 -11.38 -12.19 9.74
N THR A 29 -12.13 -12.43 8.67
CA THR A 29 -12.99 -11.43 8.00
C THR A 29 -14.19 -11.02 8.85
N ILE A 30 -14.62 -11.85 9.81
CA ILE A 30 -15.70 -11.55 10.74
C ILE A 30 -15.42 -10.23 11.50
N SER A 31 -14.17 -10.00 11.89
CA SER A 31 -13.76 -8.78 12.60
C SER A 31 -13.97 -7.52 11.75
N VAL A 32 -13.72 -7.62 10.44
CA VAL A 32 -13.91 -6.54 9.47
C VAL A 32 -15.39 -6.21 9.33
N TYR A 33 -16.24 -7.23 9.15
CA TYR A 33 -17.69 -7.01 9.04
C TYR A 33 -18.31 -6.47 10.32
N LYS A 34 -17.87 -6.97 11.50
CA LYS A 34 -18.29 -6.43 12.80
C LYS A 34 -17.92 -4.95 12.92
N THR A 35 -16.70 -4.60 12.57
CA THR A 35 -16.22 -3.21 12.60
C THR A 35 -17.03 -2.31 11.68
N TYR A 36 -17.32 -2.76 10.46
CA TYR A 36 -18.20 -2.05 9.54
C TYR A 36 -19.63 -1.88 10.10
N TRP A 37 -20.19 -2.95 10.68
CA TRP A 37 -21.52 -2.91 11.29
C TRP A 37 -21.61 -1.90 12.44
N GLU A 38 -20.62 -1.89 13.32
CA GLU A 38 -20.53 -0.92 14.42
C GLU A 38 -20.46 0.52 13.90
N TYR A 39 -19.74 0.76 12.80
CA TYR A 39 -19.69 2.07 12.16
C TYR A 39 -21.04 2.49 11.56
N VAL A 40 -21.67 1.65 10.73
CA VAL A 40 -22.95 2.03 10.08
C VAL A 40 -24.12 2.14 11.06
N THR A 41 -24.05 1.42 12.20
CA THR A 41 -25.00 1.57 13.32
C THR A 41 -24.63 2.70 14.29
N ARG A 42 -23.61 3.51 13.97
CA ARG A 42 -23.12 4.66 14.76
C ARG A 42 -22.67 4.31 16.19
N LYS A 43 -22.31 3.05 16.43
CA LYS A 43 -21.71 2.62 17.70
C LYS A 43 -20.27 3.13 17.85
N ILE A 44 -19.61 3.39 16.73
CA ILE A 44 -18.29 4.03 16.66
C ILE A 44 -18.33 5.16 15.63
N SER A 45 -17.47 6.15 15.84
CA SER A 45 -17.20 7.23 14.91
C SER A 45 -16.39 6.78 13.69
N TRP A 46 -16.28 7.66 12.69
CA TRP A 46 -15.43 7.44 11.52
C TRP A 46 -13.95 7.31 11.91
N ASP A 47 -13.47 8.13 12.84
CA ASP A 47 -12.07 8.11 13.27
C ASP A 47 -11.74 6.80 14.00
N GLU A 48 -12.64 6.33 14.87
CA GLU A 48 -12.53 5.01 15.52
C GLU A 48 -12.60 3.86 14.51
N TYR A 49 -13.43 3.99 13.47
CA TYR A 49 -13.50 3.01 12.39
C TYR A 49 -12.16 2.92 11.65
N LEU A 50 -11.58 4.05 11.23
CA LEU A 50 -10.29 4.09 10.54
C LEU A 50 -9.16 3.55 11.42
N ALA A 51 -9.13 3.90 12.72
CA ALA A 51 -8.09 3.47 13.65
C ALA A 51 -8.00 1.95 13.82
N ARG A 52 -9.05 1.19 13.46
CA ARG A 52 -9.04 -0.28 13.47
C ARG A 52 -8.32 -0.91 12.29
N PHE A 53 -7.96 -0.10 11.28
CA PHE A 53 -7.19 -0.54 10.12
C PHE A 53 -5.81 0.13 10.16
N ASN A 54 -4.76 -0.66 10.43
CA ASN A 54 -3.34 -0.27 10.58
C ASN A 54 -3.00 1.17 10.11
N ASN A 55 -2.77 1.35 8.81
CA ASN A 55 -2.27 2.62 8.28
C ASN A 55 -3.38 3.57 7.83
N ALA A 56 -4.66 3.21 7.98
CA ALA A 56 -5.75 3.96 7.38
C ALA A 56 -5.81 5.43 7.86
N PRO A 57 -5.69 5.76 9.17
CA PRO A 57 -5.71 7.16 9.60
C PRO A 57 -4.60 8.00 8.96
N LEU A 58 -3.40 7.45 8.85
CA LEU A 58 -2.25 8.13 8.23
C LEU A 58 -2.43 8.28 6.72
N ASN A 59 -2.87 7.23 6.03
CA ASN A 59 -3.15 7.26 4.59
C ASN A 59 -4.23 8.29 4.23
N TYR A 60 -5.33 8.35 4.99
CA TYR A 60 -6.38 9.35 4.80
C TYR A 60 -5.88 10.77 5.06
N SER A 61 -5.05 10.96 6.08
CA SER A 61 -4.47 12.28 6.40
C SER A 61 -3.51 12.76 5.31
N ALA A 62 -2.65 11.87 4.81
CA ALA A 62 -1.76 12.16 3.69
C ALA A 62 -2.55 12.44 2.40
N ALA A 63 -3.55 11.61 2.08
CA ALA A 63 -4.39 11.81 0.90
C ALA A 63 -5.17 13.12 0.97
N LYS A 64 -5.70 13.51 2.14
CA LYS A 64 -6.36 14.80 2.34
C LYS A 64 -5.40 15.96 2.05
N TYR A 65 -4.22 15.94 2.66
CA TYR A 65 -3.19 16.96 2.43
C TYR A 65 -2.84 17.11 0.94
N LEU A 66 -2.69 15.97 0.25
CA LEU A 66 -2.37 15.93 -1.18
C LEU A 66 -3.54 16.43 -2.04
N ASN A 67 -4.77 15.99 -1.80
CA ASN A 67 -5.95 16.35 -2.59
C ASN A 67 -6.26 17.86 -2.56
N GLU A 68 -5.95 18.54 -1.45
CA GLU A 68 -6.06 20.00 -1.36
C GLU A 68 -5.07 20.75 -2.27
N ARG A 69 -4.03 20.07 -2.80
CA ARG A 69 -2.89 20.68 -3.51
C ARG A 69 -2.60 20.07 -4.88
N LEU A 70 -3.26 18.97 -5.21
CA LEU A 70 -3.16 18.27 -6.48
C LEU A 70 -4.23 18.76 -7.44
N THR A 71 -3.81 19.04 -8.68
CA THR A 71 -4.71 19.20 -9.83
C THR A 71 -4.94 17.85 -10.52
N PRO A 72 -5.94 17.68 -11.40
CA PRO A 72 -6.17 16.42 -12.10
C PRO A 72 -4.96 15.90 -12.89
N SER A 73 -4.15 16.78 -13.48
CA SER A 73 -2.95 16.42 -14.25
C SER A 73 -1.72 16.08 -13.40
N ASP A 74 -1.70 16.48 -12.12
CA ASP A 74 -0.57 16.19 -11.26
C ASP A 74 -0.45 14.68 -10.99
N THR A 75 0.78 14.20 -10.92
CA THR A 75 1.11 12.81 -10.59
C THR A 75 1.89 12.73 -9.27
N ILE A 76 1.85 11.55 -8.63
CA ILE A 76 2.54 11.31 -7.36
C ILE A 76 3.30 9.98 -7.42
N TYR A 77 4.30 9.86 -6.58
CA TYR A 77 4.94 8.59 -6.28
C TYR A 77 4.90 8.31 -4.79
N VAL A 78 4.56 7.07 -4.43
CA VAL A 78 4.53 6.58 -3.05
C VAL A 78 5.56 5.45 -2.94
N TRP A 79 6.60 5.67 -2.13
CA TRP A 79 7.58 4.66 -1.75
C TRP A 79 7.18 4.05 -0.41
N GLY A 80 6.75 2.79 -0.45
CA GLY A 80 6.34 2.05 0.74
C GLY A 80 5.59 0.77 0.42
N THR A 81 5.17 0.04 1.46
CA THR A 81 4.49 -1.26 1.33
C THR A 81 2.98 -1.12 1.09
N ASP A 82 2.45 0.09 1.06
CA ASP A 82 1.02 0.39 0.99
C ASP A 82 0.73 1.30 -0.22
N ALA A 83 -0.26 0.93 -1.03
CA ALA A 83 -0.67 1.66 -2.23
C ALA A 83 -1.96 2.47 -2.04
N THR A 84 -2.53 2.48 -0.83
CA THR A 84 -3.86 3.08 -0.53
C THR A 84 -3.93 4.56 -0.91
N ILE A 85 -2.83 5.31 -0.74
CA ILE A 85 -2.77 6.74 -1.05
C ILE A 85 -3.10 7.01 -2.54
N TYR A 86 -2.70 6.14 -3.48
CA TYR A 86 -3.05 6.31 -4.89
C TYR A 86 -4.56 6.26 -5.11
N ASN A 87 -5.24 5.31 -4.45
CA ASN A 87 -6.69 5.17 -4.55
C ASN A 87 -7.40 6.38 -3.92
N LEU A 88 -6.96 6.80 -2.73
CA LEU A 88 -7.56 7.94 -2.02
C LEU A 88 -7.31 9.30 -2.69
N THR A 89 -6.27 9.41 -3.50
CA THR A 89 -5.97 10.62 -4.29
C THR A 89 -6.45 10.54 -5.73
N ASN A 90 -6.98 9.39 -6.16
CA ASN A 90 -7.33 9.08 -7.54
C ASN A 90 -6.16 9.39 -8.51
N LYS A 91 -4.94 8.99 -8.12
CA LYS A 91 -3.71 9.24 -8.89
C LYS A 91 -3.09 7.97 -9.41
N LEU A 92 -2.52 8.09 -10.60
CA LEU A 92 -1.69 7.05 -11.18
C LEU A 92 -0.28 7.08 -10.58
N PRO A 93 0.35 5.91 -10.41
CA PRO A 93 1.69 5.78 -9.87
C PRO A 93 2.75 6.22 -10.89
N SER A 94 3.50 7.26 -10.56
CA SER A 94 4.59 7.78 -11.42
C SER A 94 5.76 6.82 -11.58
N GLY A 95 5.94 5.85 -10.67
CA GLY A 95 6.97 4.82 -10.75
C GLY A 95 6.66 3.67 -11.72
N GLY A 96 5.58 3.78 -12.50
CA GLY A 96 5.12 2.74 -13.42
C GLY A 96 4.39 1.60 -12.70
N LYS A 97 4.49 0.38 -13.24
CA LYS A 97 3.65 -0.77 -12.79
C LYS A 97 4.03 -1.35 -11.42
N TYR A 98 5.18 -0.99 -10.86
CA TYR A 98 5.63 -1.48 -9.54
C TYR A 98 5.30 -0.44 -8.46
N ILE A 99 4.10 -0.58 -7.90
CA ILE A 99 3.45 0.48 -7.10
C ILE A 99 3.73 0.39 -5.59
N VAL A 100 4.47 -0.62 -5.14
CA VAL A 100 4.84 -0.87 -3.74
C VAL A 100 6.30 -1.32 -3.65
N SER A 101 6.97 -0.99 -2.54
CA SER A 101 8.41 -1.10 -2.40
C SER A 101 8.95 -2.53 -2.48
N PHE A 102 8.23 -3.49 -1.90
CA PHE A 102 8.64 -4.89 -1.95
C PHE A 102 8.63 -5.47 -3.38
N HIS A 103 7.70 -5.04 -4.26
CA HIS A 103 7.76 -5.43 -5.67
C HIS A 103 9.01 -4.90 -6.38
N VAL A 104 9.41 -3.66 -6.06
CA VAL A 104 10.60 -3.05 -6.65
C VAL A 104 11.86 -3.76 -6.16
N ARG A 105 11.97 -3.99 -4.85
CA ARG A 105 13.12 -4.65 -4.23
C ARG A 105 13.25 -6.11 -4.65
N ASP A 106 12.19 -6.90 -4.48
CA ASP A 106 12.24 -8.35 -4.65
C ASP A 106 12.42 -8.73 -6.13
N LEU A 107 11.90 -7.90 -7.05
CA LEU A 107 12.07 -8.08 -8.50
C LEU A 107 13.27 -7.30 -9.07
N LYS A 108 14.02 -6.57 -8.24
CA LYS A 108 15.18 -5.74 -8.62
C LYS A 108 14.86 -4.76 -9.75
N LYS A 109 13.80 -3.95 -9.57
CA LYS A 109 13.26 -3.02 -10.58
C LYS A 109 13.54 -1.54 -10.29
N TYR A 110 14.59 -1.25 -9.55
CA TYR A 110 15.00 0.11 -9.21
C TYR A 110 15.22 1.00 -10.45
N ASP A 111 15.97 0.52 -11.44
CA ASP A 111 16.25 1.29 -12.67
C ASP A 111 14.98 1.61 -13.46
N TYR A 112 14.06 0.65 -13.56
CA TYR A 112 12.76 0.85 -14.20
C TYR A 112 11.97 1.94 -13.48
N VAL A 113 11.93 1.92 -12.15
CA VAL A 113 11.21 2.94 -11.39
C VAL A 113 11.87 4.30 -11.62
N MET A 114 13.19 4.41 -11.49
CA MET A 114 13.91 5.68 -11.72
C MET A 114 13.71 6.21 -13.14
N GLU A 115 13.71 5.35 -14.16
CA GLU A 115 13.42 5.75 -15.54
C GLU A 115 12.02 6.37 -15.67
N ASN A 116 11.01 5.77 -15.03
CA ASN A 116 9.65 6.32 -15.04
C ASN A 116 9.53 7.61 -14.22
N LEU A 117 10.21 7.71 -13.07
CA LEU A 117 10.21 8.93 -12.25
C LEU A 117 10.89 10.09 -12.97
N ASN A 118 12.01 9.85 -13.65
CA ASN A 118 12.70 10.85 -14.47
C ASN A 118 11.84 11.36 -15.64
N LYS A 119 10.96 10.52 -16.20
CA LYS A 119 10.07 10.90 -17.31
C LYS A 119 8.79 11.60 -16.83
N SER A 120 8.21 11.10 -15.75
CA SER A 120 6.89 11.55 -15.26
C SER A 120 6.98 12.71 -14.29
N GLU A 121 8.14 12.90 -13.66
CA GLU A 121 8.46 14.04 -12.82
C GLU A 121 7.36 14.34 -11.79
N PRO A 122 7.05 13.39 -10.88
CA PRO A 122 5.91 13.54 -9.98
C PRO A 122 6.00 14.81 -9.15
N LYS A 123 4.87 15.50 -9.02
CA LYS A 123 4.78 16.72 -8.20
C LYS A 123 5.08 16.42 -6.74
N TYR A 124 4.66 15.25 -6.25
CA TYR A 124 4.92 14.80 -4.89
C TYR A 124 5.53 13.40 -4.84
N ILE A 125 6.48 13.22 -3.94
CA ILE A 125 6.98 11.93 -3.49
C ILE A 125 6.58 11.74 -2.03
N VAL A 126 5.96 10.61 -1.72
CA VAL A 126 5.54 10.21 -0.38
C VAL A 126 6.39 9.02 0.06
N ILE A 127 7.06 9.13 1.19
CA ILE A 127 7.85 8.05 1.79
C ILE A 127 7.12 7.56 3.03
N LEU A 128 6.74 6.28 3.03
CA LEU A 128 6.07 5.62 4.15
C LEU A 128 7.09 5.04 5.14
N PRO A 129 6.71 4.85 6.42
CA PRO A 129 7.56 4.16 7.38
C PRO A 129 7.90 2.74 6.93
N GLY A 130 9.14 2.31 7.16
CA GLY A 130 9.58 0.95 6.84
C GLY A 130 9.59 0.61 5.35
N ALA A 131 9.59 1.61 4.46
CA ALA A 131 9.58 1.39 3.01
C ALA A 131 10.79 0.60 2.50
N GLY A 132 11.90 0.63 3.24
CA GLY A 132 13.19 0.04 2.87
C GLY A 132 14.05 1.01 2.06
N GLU A 133 15.31 0.63 1.87
CA GLU A 133 16.31 1.45 1.19
C GLU A 133 16.04 1.59 -0.31
N PHE A 134 16.28 2.79 -0.84
CA PHE A 134 16.27 3.09 -2.26
C PHE A 134 17.15 4.32 -2.53
N ASP A 135 18.47 4.12 -2.49
CA ASP A 135 19.47 5.21 -2.53
C ASP A 135 19.30 6.17 -3.70
N ALA A 136 18.98 5.67 -4.89
CA ALA A 136 18.77 6.50 -6.09
C ALA A 136 17.54 7.41 -5.95
N LEU A 137 16.45 6.91 -5.35
CA LEU A 137 15.28 7.72 -5.03
C LEU A 137 15.63 8.78 -3.99
N MET A 138 16.36 8.41 -2.93
CA MET A 138 16.76 9.35 -1.88
C MET A 138 17.67 10.45 -2.41
N THR A 139 18.55 10.12 -3.36
CA THR A 139 19.40 11.09 -4.07
C THR A 139 18.56 12.07 -4.89
N MET A 140 17.58 11.58 -5.65
CA MET A 140 16.63 12.44 -6.39
C MET A 140 15.83 13.34 -5.45
N VAL A 141 15.29 12.78 -4.35
CA VAL A 141 14.53 13.55 -3.35
C VAL A 141 15.39 14.66 -2.75
N ALA A 142 16.64 14.38 -2.40
CA ALA A 142 17.54 15.37 -1.81
C ALA A 142 17.93 16.50 -2.78
N HIS A 143 17.96 16.22 -4.08
CA HIS A 143 18.36 17.20 -5.10
C HIS A 143 17.16 18.00 -5.65
N ASP A 144 16.05 17.33 -5.95
CA ASP A 144 14.95 17.90 -6.74
C ASP A 144 13.69 18.25 -5.91
N TYR A 145 13.63 17.80 -4.66
CA TYR A 145 12.45 17.94 -3.82
C TYR A 145 12.74 18.60 -2.47
N VAL A 146 11.71 19.17 -1.87
CA VAL A 146 11.74 19.70 -0.51
C VAL A 146 10.66 19.03 0.33
N GLN A 147 10.99 18.67 1.57
CA GLN A 147 9.99 18.15 2.50
C GLN A 147 9.01 19.27 2.85
N VAL A 148 7.73 19.06 2.57
CA VAL A 148 6.67 20.05 2.83
C VAL A 148 5.75 19.63 3.96
N LYS A 149 5.72 18.34 4.31
CA LYS A 149 4.85 17.84 5.36
C LYS A 149 5.36 16.53 5.94
N GLU A 150 5.13 16.38 7.24
CA GLU A 150 5.27 15.15 8.01
C GLU A 150 3.90 14.84 8.66
N ILE A 151 3.48 13.58 8.59
CA ILE A 151 2.20 13.08 9.16
C ILE A 151 2.47 11.74 9.84
N GLY A 152 2.69 11.78 11.16
CA GLY A 152 3.32 10.64 11.85
C GLY A 152 4.67 10.35 11.18
N ASP A 153 4.92 9.09 10.83
CA ASP A 153 6.17 8.70 10.17
C ASP A 153 6.10 8.79 8.62
N ILE A 154 5.04 9.37 8.06
CA ILE A 154 4.93 9.62 6.61
C ILE A 154 5.58 10.97 6.28
N ASN A 155 6.55 10.95 5.38
CA ASN A 155 7.21 12.14 4.85
C ASN A 155 6.70 12.46 3.44
N ILE A 156 6.31 13.71 3.21
CA ILE A 156 5.81 14.18 1.90
C ILE A 156 6.74 15.27 1.38
N TYR A 157 7.26 15.03 0.19
CA TYR A 157 8.20 15.88 -0.52
C TYR A 157 7.52 16.46 -1.77
N MET A 158 7.73 17.75 -2.01
CA MET A 158 7.22 18.46 -3.18
C MET A 158 8.39 18.82 -4.09
N ARG A 159 8.20 18.66 -5.41
CA ARG A 159 9.23 19.01 -6.39
C ARG A 159 9.48 20.53 -6.39
N LEU A 160 10.74 20.93 -6.52
CA LEU A 160 11.16 22.33 -6.50
C LEU A 160 10.88 23.08 -7.81
N LYS A 161 10.89 22.37 -8.95
CA LYS A 161 10.58 22.91 -10.29
C LYS A 161 9.92 21.85 -11.17
#